data_AF-W2VXE3-F1
#
_entry.id   AF-W2VXE3-F1
#
_cell.length_a   1.000
_cell.length_b   1.000
_cell.length_c   1.000
_cell.angle_alpha   90.00
_cell.angle_beta   90.00
_cell.angle_gamma   90.00
#
_symmetry.space_group_name_H-M   'P 1'
#
loop_
_entity.id
_entity.type
_entity.pdbx_description
1 polymer ?
#
loop_
_entity_poly.entity_id
_entity_poly.type
_entity_poly.pdbx_seq_one_letter_code
_entity_poly.pdbx_strand_id
1 'polypeptide(L)'
;MDAVQTQFRDAIVLGCLFHMKQALRRAMKRFAIPEAECLVAMSKGVLDMLTVIDPELVEKRGIPWVKCEVRKRCSKDGIEYSKAKWQGFWGYFQRTWIDGYSVEAWNVHTLDNELIARTNNP
;
A
#
# COMPACT_ATOMS: atom_id res chain seq x y z
N MET A 1 -11.54 20.14 -4.12
CA MET A 1 -10.36 20.84 -3.59
C MET A 1 -10.16 20.36 -2.17
N ASP A 2 -8.96 19.88 -1.85
CA ASP A 2 -8.61 19.47 -0.49
C ASP A 2 -8.42 20.71 0.40
N ALA A 3 -8.66 20.59 1.71
CA ALA A 3 -8.60 21.72 2.65
C ALA A 3 -7.20 22.38 2.65
N VAL A 4 -6.14 21.57 2.48
CA VAL A 4 -4.76 22.03 2.34
C VAL A 4 -4.58 22.91 1.10
N GLN A 5 -5.14 22.52 -0.04
CA GLN A 5 -5.03 23.26 -1.30
C GLN A 5 -5.81 24.57 -1.32
N THR A 6 -6.75 24.74 -0.38
CA THR A 6 -7.47 26.01 -0.19
C THR A 6 -6.53 27.08 0.39
N GLN A 7 -5.62 26.67 1.28
CA GLN A 7 -4.66 27.57 1.93
C GLN A 7 -3.30 27.63 1.19
N PHE A 8 -2.87 26.50 0.62
CA PHE A 8 -1.59 26.36 -0.08
C PHE A 8 -1.85 25.81 -1.48
N ARG A 9 -2.15 26.72 -2.41
CA ARG A 9 -2.65 26.38 -3.76
C ARG A 9 -1.69 25.53 -4.58
N ASP A 10 -0.39 25.68 -4.34
CA ASP A 10 0.69 24.96 -5.04
C ASP A 10 1.17 23.71 -4.28
N ALA A 11 0.55 23.37 -3.14
CA ALA A 11 0.94 22.21 -2.37
C ALA A 11 0.48 20.90 -3.04
N ILE A 12 1.44 19.98 -3.20
CA ILE A 12 1.16 18.60 -3.60
C ILE A 12 0.79 17.81 -2.34
N VAL A 13 -0.46 17.34 -2.27
CA VAL A 13 -0.93 16.50 -1.17
C VAL A 13 -0.68 15.04 -1.53
N LEU A 14 0.09 14.35 -0.70
CA LEU A 14 0.45 12.94 -0.91
C LEU A 14 0.12 12.12 0.33
N GLY A 15 -0.34 10.90 0.08
CA GLY A 15 -0.53 9.90 1.11
C GLY A 15 0.77 9.61 1.86
N CYS A 16 0.67 9.47 3.18
CA CYS A 16 1.81 9.07 4.00
C CYS A 16 1.97 7.54 3.97
N LEU A 17 3.13 7.05 3.54
CA LEU A 17 3.44 5.62 3.49
C LEU A 17 3.24 4.93 4.85
N PHE A 18 3.59 5.61 5.95
CA PHE A 18 3.38 5.07 7.30
C PHE A 18 1.89 4.84 7.59
N HIS A 19 1.02 5.81 7.30
CA HIS A 19 -0.42 5.68 7.50
C HIS A 19 -1.03 4.64 6.55
N MET A 20 -0.56 4.56 5.31
CA MET A 20 -0.99 3.51 4.38
C MET A 20 -0.62 2.12 4.91
N LYS A 21 0.64 1.88 5.29
CA LYS A 21 1.07 0.61 5.88
C LYS A 21 0.26 0.30 7.15
N GLN A 22 0.00 1.29 8.01
CA GLN A 22 -0.83 1.13 9.20
C GLN A 22 -2.27 0.71 8.84
N ALA A 23 -2.90 1.36 7.86
CA ALA A 23 -4.25 1.04 7.41
C ALA A 23 -4.33 -0.37 6.81
N LEU A 24 -3.37 -0.74 5.94
CA LEU A 24 -3.27 -2.09 5.38
C LEU A 24 -3.09 -3.14 6.47
N ARG A 25 -2.23 -2.88 7.47
CA ARG A 25 -2.03 -3.79 8.59
C ARG A 25 -3.30 -3.99 9.41
N ARG A 26 -4.04 -2.92 9.68
CA ARG A 26 -5.35 -3.00 10.38
C ARG A 26 -6.37 -3.80 9.55
N ALA A 27 -6.36 -3.65 8.23
CA ALA A 27 -7.21 -4.44 7.34
C ALA A 27 -6.84 -5.93 7.37
N MET A 28 -5.55 -6.28 7.30
CA MET A 28 -5.10 -7.67 7.41
C MET A 28 -5.57 -8.32 8.73
N LYS A 29 -5.47 -7.60 9.86
CA LYS A 29 -6.00 -8.06 11.16
C LYS A 29 -7.51 -8.30 11.11
N ARG A 30 -8.28 -7.43 10.44
CA ARG A 30 -9.73 -7.58 10.27
C ARG A 30 -10.11 -8.83 9.48
N PHE A 31 -9.31 -9.20 8.49
CA PHE A 31 -9.46 -10.45 7.74
C PHE A 31 -8.83 -11.67 8.44
N ALA A 32 -8.40 -11.50 9.71
CA ALA A 32 -7.79 -12.52 10.53
C ALA A 32 -6.57 -13.21 9.88
N ILE A 33 -5.84 -12.49 9.02
CA ILE A 33 -4.59 -12.99 8.43
C ILE A 33 -3.57 -13.22 9.56
N PRO A 34 -2.94 -14.40 9.64
CA PRO A 34 -1.92 -14.71 10.64
C PRO A 34 -0.82 -13.65 10.72
N GLU A 35 -0.30 -13.44 11.93
CA GLU A 35 0.71 -12.41 12.19
C GLU A 35 1.96 -12.61 11.33
N ALA A 36 2.44 -13.85 11.21
CA ALA A 36 3.62 -14.18 10.40
C ALA A 36 3.45 -13.77 8.93
N GLU A 37 2.28 -14.04 8.34
CA GLU A 37 1.97 -13.62 6.97
C GLU A 37 1.87 -12.09 6.84
N CYS A 38 1.29 -11.41 7.85
CA CYS A 38 1.24 -9.95 7.90
C CYS A 38 2.65 -9.34 7.91
N LEU A 39 3.57 -9.89 8.70
CA LEU A 39 4.95 -9.43 8.79
C LEU A 39 5.68 -9.59 7.45
N VAL A 40 5.48 -10.72 6.77
CA VAL A 40 6.00 -10.95 5.41
C VAL A 40 5.51 -9.86 4.45
N ALA A 41 4.20 -9.61 4.40
CA ALA A 41 3.63 -8.62 3.48
C ALA A 41 4.05 -7.18 3.81
N MET A 42 4.27 -6.88 5.09
CA MET A 42 4.68 -5.55 5.57
C MET A 42 6.19 -5.31 5.48
N SER A 43 6.98 -6.37 5.22
CA SER A 43 8.42 -6.28 5.05
C SER A 43 8.79 -5.35 3.89
N LYS A 44 9.98 -4.77 3.97
CA LYS A 44 10.49 -3.86 2.94
C LYS A 44 10.54 -4.56 1.58
N GLY A 45 10.09 -3.86 0.55
CA GLY A 45 10.10 -4.34 -0.83
C GLY A 45 9.00 -5.35 -1.12
N VAL A 46 7.85 -5.24 -0.45
CA VAL A 46 6.67 -6.09 -0.71
C VAL A 46 5.46 -5.20 -0.98
N LEU A 47 4.64 -4.87 0.01
CA LEU A 47 3.48 -3.99 -0.19
C LEU A 47 3.87 -2.55 -0.51
N ASP A 48 4.97 -2.07 0.06
CA ASP A 48 5.48 -0.72 -0.19
C ASP A 48 6.02 -0.53 -1.62
N MET A 49 6.26 -1.61 -2.37
CA MET A 49 6.59 -1.48 -3.79
C MET A 49 5.44 -0.88 -4.61
N LEU A 50 4.18 -1.09 -4.19
CA LEU A 50 3.03 -0.55 -4.90
C LEU A 50 3.02 0.98 -4.90
N THR A 51 3.67 1.62 -3.91
CA THR A 51 3.68 3.09 -3.79
C THR A 51 4.75 3.74 -4.65
N VAL A 52 5.65 2.98 -5.28
CA VAL A 52 6.82 3.54 -5.99
C VAL A 52 6.93 3.10 -7.45
N ILE A 53 6.16 2.09 -7.87
CA ILE A 53 6.07 1.69 -9.27
C ILE A 53 5.14 2.61 -10.04
N ASP A 54 5.28 2.65 -11.36
CA ASP A 54 4.38 3.37 -12.25
C ASP A 54 2.89 3.09 -11.90
N PRO A 55 2.08 4.13 -11.64
CA PRO A 55 0.65 4.00 -11.35
C PRO A 55 -0.11 3.11 -12.31
N GLU A 56 0.20 3.16 -13.61
CA GLU A 56 -0.47 2.35 -14.64
C GLU A 56 -0.17 0.85 -14.50
N LEU A 57 0.96 0.52 -13.85
CA LEU A 57 1.38 -0.85 -13.61
C LEU A 57 0.89 -1.41 -12.28
N VAL A 58 0.40 -0.57 -11.36
CA VAL A 58 -0.02 -0.99 -10.01
C VAL A 58 -1.04 -2.12 -10.06
N GLU A 59 -2.14 -1.92 -10.78
CA GLU A 59 -3.22 -2.91 -10.82
C GLU A 59 -2.84 -4.13 -11.65
N LYS A 60 -2.31 -3.90 -12.86
CA LYS A 60 -2.06 -4.95 -13.86
C LYS A 60 -0.84 -5.82 -13.57
N ARG A 61 0.19 -5.28 -12.89
CA ARG A 61 1.46 -5.97 -12.64
C ARG A 61 1.88 -5.95 -11.18
N GLY A 62 1.74 -4.81 -10.51
CA GLY A 62 2.14 -4.62 -9.12
C GLY A 62 1.42 -5.56 -8.17
N ILE A 63 0.08 -5.52 -8.15
CA ILE A 63 -0.74 -6.37 -7.25
C ILE A 63 -0.49 -7.87 -7.52
N PRO A 64 -0.52 -8.37 -8.77
CA PRO A 64 -0.14 -9.76 -9.06
C PRO A 64 1.26 -10.13 -8.56
N TRP A 65 2.24 -9.24 -8.74
CA TRP A 65 3.60 -9.46 -8.27
C TRP A 65 3.66 -9.54 -6.74
N VAL A 66 3.02 -8.61 -6.01
CA VAL A 66 2.99 -8.63 -4.54
C VAL A 66 2.31 -9.90 -4.02
N LYS A 67 1.20 -10.32 -4.62
CA LYS A 67 0.53 -11.59 -4.29
C LYS A 67 1.49 -12.78 -4.42
N CYS A 68 2.28 -12.82 -5.49
CA CYS A 68 3.29 -13.84 -5.72
C CYS A 68 4.42 -13.76 -4.69
N GLU A 69 4.93 -12.56 -4.44
CA GLU A 69 6.06 -12.32 -3.53
C GLU A 69 5.72 -12.68 -2.07
N VAL A 70 4.51 -12.35 -1.59
CA VAL A 70 4.04 -12.77 -0.27
C VAL A 70 4.03 -14.30 -0.17
N ARG A 71 3.43 -14.98 -1.16
CA ARG A 71 3.36 -16.45 -1.18
C ARG A 71 4.75 -17.09 -1.20
N LYS A 72 5.65 -16.55 -2.01
CA LYS A 72 7.03 -17.00 -2.13
C LYS A 72 7.80 -16.86 -0.81
N ARG A 73 7.70 -15.70 -0.15
CA ARG A 73 8.36 -15.47 1.15
C ARG A 73 7.75 -16.32 2.26
N CYS A 74 6.43 -16.44 2.34
CA CYS A 74 5.78 -17.36 3.28
C CYS A 74 6.29 -18.80 3.09
N SER A 75 6.33 -19.29 1.84
CA SER A 75 6.84 -20.63 1.54
C SER A 75 8.30 -20.80 1.92
N LYS A 76 9.14 -19.79 1.70
CA LYS A 76 10.56 -19.80 2.09
C LYS A 76 10.73 -19.89 3.61
N ASP A 77 9.85 -19.23 4.36
CA ASP A 77 9.90 -19.15 5.82
C ASP A 77 9.09 -20.28 6.50
N GLY A 78 8.57 -21.26 5.73
CA GLY A 78 7.76 -22.36 6.26
C GLY A 78 6.37 -21.95 6.79
N ILE A 79 5.88 -20.77 6.39
CA ILE A 79 4.59 -20.22 6.80
C ILE A 79 3.51 -20.71 5.83
N GLU A 80 2.47 -21.34 6.35
CA GLU A 80 1.30 -21.72 5.57
C GLU A 80 0.52 -20.49 5.10
N TYR A 81 0.28 -20.37 3.79
CA TYR A 81 -0.38 -19.22 3.19
C TYR A 81 -1.91 -19.34 3.24
N SER A 82 -2.58 -18.43 3.94
CA SER A 82 -4.04 -18.45 4.12
C SER A 82 -4.81 -17.86 2.93
N LYS A 83 -4.88 -18.61 1.83
CA LYS A 83 -5.44 -18.17 0.53
C LYS A 83 -6.80 -17.46 0.62
N ALA A 84 -7.76 -18.02 1.37
CA ALA A 84 -9.10 -17.45 1.47
C ALA A 84 -9.11 -16.08 2.18
N LYS A 85 -8.30 -15.91 3.23
CA LYS A 85 -8.19 -14.65 3.98
C LYS A 85 -7.56 -13.56 3.14
N TRP A 86 -6.49 -13.92 2.42
CA TRP A 86 -5.86 -13.02 1.46
C TRP A 86 -6.80 -12.61 0.33
N GLN A 87 -7.64 -13.52 -0.17
CA GLN A 87 -8.65 -13.16 -1.17
C GLN A 87 -9.61 -12.07 -0.66
N GLY A 88 -10.06 -12.18 0.60
CA GLY A 88 -10.86 -11.14 1.26
C GLY A 88 -10.12 -9.80 1.37
N PHE A 89 -8.87 -9.83 1.83
CA PHE A 89 -8.01 -8.64 1.92
C PHE A 89 -7.82 -7.97 0.56
N TRP A 90 -7.53 -8.73 -0.49
CA TRP A 90 -7.33 -8.17 -1.83
C TRP A 90 -8.61 -7.60 -2.44
N GLY A 91 -9.77 -8.20 -2.14
CA GLY A 91 -11.05 -7.61 -2.50
C GLY A 91 -11.31 -6.28 -1.79
N TYR A 92 -10.92 -6.15 -0.52
CA TYR A 92 -10.92 -4.87 0.17
C TYR A 92 -9.92 -3.88 -0.44
N PHE A 93 -8.69 -4.34 -0.72
CA PHE A 93 -7.64 -3.50 -1.28
C PHE A 93 -8.08 -2.86 -2.59
N GLN A 94 -8.64 -3.66 -3.50
CA GLN A 94 -9.18 -3.18 -4.77
C GLN A 94 -10.22 -2.07 -4.55
N ARG A 95 -11.28 -2.36 -3.79
CA ARG A 95 -12.38 -1.41 -3.56
C ARG A 95 -11.95 -0.11 -2.90
N THR A 96 -10.95 -0.16 -2.01
CA THR A 96 -10.51 1.02 -1.26
C THR A 96 -9.40 1.78 -1.98
N TRP A 97 -8.34 1.10 -2.41
CA TRP A 97 -7.09 1.75 -2.85
C TRP A 97 -6.94 1.86 -4.36
N ILE A 98 -7.82 1.21 -5.13
CA ILE A 98 -7.85 1.31 -6.60
C ILE A 98 -9.14 1.99 -7.04
N ASP A 99 -10.29 1.47 -6.62
CA ASP A 99 -11.59 1.99 -7.06
C ASP A 99 -12.02 3.25 -6.28
N GLY A 100 -11.63 3.34 -4.99
CA GLY A 100 -12.06 4.40 -4.09
C GLY A 100 -11.12 5.61 -4.04
N TYR A 101 -9.81 5.35 -3.88
CA TYR A 101 -8.76 6.36 -3.98
C TYR A 101 -8.02 6.20 -5.30
N SER A 102 -7.72 7.32 -5.97
CA SER A 102 -6.83 7.26 -7.14
C SER A 102 -5.41 6.87 -6.71
N VAL A 103 -4.72 6.14 -7.57
CA VAL A 103 -3.37 5.62 -7.28
C VAL A 103 -2.38 6.76 -7.05
N GLU A 104 -2.55 7.85 -7.80
CA GLU A 104 -1.75 9.07 -7.72
C GLU A 104 -1.81 9.74 -6.33
N ALA A 105 -2.87 9.49 -5.55
CA ALA A 105 -3.02 10.07 -4.21
C ALA A 105 -2.09 9.42 -3.17
N TRP A 106 -1.55 8.24 -3.43
CA TRP A 106 -0.71 7.49 -2.48
C TRP A 106 0.57 6.92 -3.10
N ASN A 107 0.71 7.00 -4.42
CA ASN A 107 1.90 6.62 -5.16
C ASN A 107 2.82 7.84 -5.35
N VAL A 108 4.13 7.61 -5.23
CA VAL A 108 5.17 8.64 -5.29
C VAL A 108 6.09 8.50 -6.51
N HIS A 109 5.77 7.63 -7.47
CA HIS A 109 6.61 7.33 -8.63
C HIS A 109 7.02 8.55 -9.45
N THR A 110 6.09 9.51 -9.62
CA THR A 110 6.29 10.71 -10.44
C THR A 110 6.89 11.88 -9.66
N LEU A 111 7.17 11.70 -8.36
CA LEU A 111 7.72 12.77 -7.54
C LEU A 111 9.24 12.80 -7.64
N ASP A 112 9.77 14.00 -7.84
CA ASP A 112 11.20 14.23 -7.83
C ASP A 112 11.78 14.13 -6.40
N ASN A 113 13.05 13.76 -6.30
CA ASN A 113 13.79 13.65 -5.05
C ASN A 113 13.99 14.99 -4.34
N GLU A 114 13.73 16.12 -5.00
CA GLU A 114 13.81 17.48 -4.42
C GLU A 114 12.61 17.81 -3.50
N LEU A 115 11.62 16.92 -3.40
CA LEU A 115 10.42 17.16 -2.60
C LEU A 115 10.72 17.16 -1.09
N ILE A 116 10.67 18.34 -0.47
CA ILE A 116 10.80 18.48 0.99
C ILE A 116 9.47 18.11 1.65
N ALA A 117 9.36 16.88 2.14
CA ALA A 117 8.20 16.45 2.92
C ALA A 117 8.20 17.13 4.30
N ARG A 118 7.14 17.90 4.61
CA ARG A 118 6.86 18.40 5.95
C ARG A 118 5.61 17.75 6.50
N THR A 119 5.75 16.98 7.58
CA THR A 119 4.60 16.46 8.33
C THR A 119 4.23 17.46 9.42
N ASN A 120 2.97 17.86 9.48
CA ASN A 120 2.40 18.68 10.55
C ASN A 120 2.18 17.84 11.82
N ASN A 121 3.23 17.16 12.30
CA ASN A 121 3.19 16.51 13.60
C ASN A 121 3.89 17.44 14.60
N PRO A 122 3.18 17.98 15.61
CA PRO A 122 3.82 18.75 16.68
C PRO A 122 4.80 17.90 17.49
#